data_AF-A0A1A8Q6W6-F1
#
_entry.id   AF-A0A1A8Q6W6-F1
#
_cell.length_a   1.000
_cell.length_b   1.000
_cell.length_c   1.000
_cell.angle_alpha   90.00
_cell.angle_beta   90.00
_cell.angle_gamma   90.00
#
_symmetry.space_group_name_H-M   'P 1'
#
loop_
_entity.id
_entity.type
_entity.pdbx_description
1 polymer ?
#
loop_
_entity_poly.entity_id
_entity_poly.type
_entity_poly.pdbx_seq_one_letter_code
_entity_poly.pdbx_strand_id
1 'polypeptide(L)'
;MVINEDGQSSEIQEKILTIEVKRGWKEGTRITFPKEGDQGLNRVPADIVFTVRQKSHPLFERRNNDLIYKTQISLMMALTGFSVNVPTLDGRLLNIPVNDIV
;
A
#
# COMPACT_ATOMS: atom_id res chain seq x y z
N MET A 1 -7.81 -26.10 1.69
CA MET A 1 -8.27 -27.50 1.78
C MET A 1 -9.79 -27.50 1.86
N VAL A 2 -10.46 -28.25 0.99
CA VAL A 2 -11.93 -28.38 0.93
C VAL A 2 -12.31 -29.85 1.10
N ILE A 3 -13.43 -30.12 1.78
CA ILE A 3 -13.90 -31.48 2.02
C ILE A 3 -14.68 -31.94 0.78
N ASN A 4 -14.40 -33.15 0.32
CA ASN A 4 -15.13 -33.77 -0.78
C ASN A 4 -16.54 -34.20 -0.35
N GLU A 5 -17.42 -34.46 -1.32
CA GLU A 5 -18.82 -34.84 -1.07
C GLU A 5 -18.98 -36.12 -0.23
N ASP A 6 -17.93 -36.94 -0.14
CA ASP A 6 -17.85 -38.16 0.67
C ASP A 6 -17.63 -37.90 2.18
N GLY A 7 -17.30 -36.66 2.58
CA GLY A 7 -17.03 -36.27 3.96
C GLY A 7 -15.78 -36.88 4.59
N GLN A 8 -15.00 -37.66 3.83
CA GLN A 8 -13.85 -38.43 4.31
C GLN A 8 -12.53 -37.97 3.70
N SER A 9 -12.57 -37.46 2.46
CA SER A 9 -11.39 -37.01 1.75
C SER A 9 -11.37 -35.49 1.59
N SER A 10 -10.17 -34.95 1.38
CA SER A 10 -9.93 -33.51 1.31
C SER A 10 -9.05 -33.18 0.12
N GLU A 11 -9.41 -32.15 -0.62
CA GLU A 11 -8.67 -31.69 -1.80
C GLU A 11 -8.08 -30.28 -1.59
N ILE A 12 -6.94 -30.02 -2.22
CA ILE A 12 -6.38 -28.68 -2.31
C ILE A 12 -7.12 -27.95 -3.44
N GLN A 13 -7.99 -27.02 -3.08
CA GLN A 13 -8.65 -26.14 -4.04
C GLN A 13 -7.88 -24.82 -4.16
N GLU A 14 -7.55 -24.43 -5.38
CA GLU A 14 -7.07 -23.08 -5.68
C GLU A 14 -8.27 -22.15 -5.94
N LYS A 15 -8.30 -21.00 -5.26
CA LYS A 15 -9.33 -19.98 -5.44
C LYS A 15 -8.69 -18.60 -5.55
N ILE A 16 -9.13 -17.82 -6.53
CA ILE A 16 -8.66 -16.45 -6.73
C ILE A 16 -9.53 -15.50 -5.89
N LEU A 17 -8.93 -14.79 -4.95
CA LEU A 17 -9.56 -13.72 -4.19
C LEU A 17 -9.18 -12.37 -4.81
N THR A 18 -10.15 -11.67 -5.38
CA THR A 18 -9.91 -10.37 -6.03
C THR A 18 -10.04 -9.24 -5.02
N ILE A 19 -9.02 -8.40 -4.91
CA ILE A 19 -9.04 -7.21 -4.05
C ILE A 19 -8.88 -5.96 -4.91
N GLU A 20 -9.91 -5.13 -4.95
CA GLU A 20 -9.83 -3.81 -5.56
C GLU A 20 -9.29 -2.79 -4.56
N VAL A 21 -8.00 -2.47 -4.67
CA VAL A 21 -7.36 -1.45 -3.83
C VAL A 21 -7.94 -0.07 -4.14
N LYS A 22 -8.65 0.52 -3.16
CA LYS A 22 -9.23 1.86 -3.32
C LYS A 22 -8.21 2.95 -3.02
N ARG A 23 -8.38 4.09 -3.69
CA ARG A 23 -7.52 5.27 -3.54
C ARG A 23 -7.52 5.75 -2.08
N GLY A 24 -6.35 6.11 -1.57
CA GLY A 24 -6.20 6.70 -0.24
C GLY A 24 -6.19 5.72 0.92
N TRP A 25 -6.39 4.41 0.71
CA TRP A 25 -6.25 3.41 1.77
C TRP A 25 -4.94 3.58 2.53
N LYS A 26 -5.05 3.52 3.86
CA LYS A 26 -3.93 3.68 4.77
C LYS A 26 -3.32 2.32 5.10
N GLU A 27 -2.07 2.33 5.53
CA GLU A 27 -1.47 1.14 6.10
C GLU A 27 -2.34 0.62 7.27
N GLY A 28 -2.49 -0.70 7.34
CA GLY A 28 -3.33 -1.35 8.34
C GLY A 28 -4.79 -1.53 7.92
N THR A 29 -5.22 -1.01 6.77
CA THR A 29 -6.57 -1.30 6.23
C THR A 29 -6.75 -2.81 6.08
N ARG A 30 -7.84 -3.36 6.64
CA ARG A 30 -8.12 -4.79 6.64
C ARG A 30 -9.21 -5.13 5.64
N ILE A 31 -8.99 -6.19 4.87
CA ILE A 31 -9.96 -6.75 3.93
C ILE A 31 -10.17 -8.21 4.34
N THR A 32 -11.40 -8.52 4.78
CA THR A 32 -11.75 -9.84 5.31
C THR A 32 -12.57 -10.60 4.29
N PHE A 33 -12.13 -11.81 3.96
CA PHE A 33 -12.90 -12.79 3.23
C PHE A 33 -13.37 -13.86 4.21
N PRO A 34 -14.67 -13.86 4.57
CA PRO A 34 -15.18 -14.73 5.61
C PRO A 34 -15.18 -16.18 5.15
N LYS A 35 -14.77 -17.09 6.03
CA LYS A 35 -14.79 -18.56 5.81
C LYS A 35 -14.03 -19.05 4.56
N GLU A 36 -13.02 -18.31 4.09
CA GLU A 36 -12.17 -18.71 2.96
C GLU A 36 -10.92 -19.51 3.38
N GLY A 37 -10.73 -19.75 4.68
CA GLY A 37 -9.66 -20.61 5.19
C GLY A 37 -9.94 -22.10 4.99
N ASP A 38 -9.08 -22.95 5.55
CA ASP A 38 -9.22 -24.40 5.44
C ASP A 38 -10.54 -24.90 6.05
N GLN A 39 -11.22 -25.76 5.28
CA GLN A 39 -12.45 -26.42 5.70
C GLN A 39 -12.11 -27.76 6.37
N GLY A 40 -12.87 -28.10 7.43
CA GLY A 40 -12.72 -29.36 8.16
C GLY A 40 -14.06 -29.84 8.68
N LEU A 41 -14.20 -31.16 8.86
CA LEU A 41 -15.47 -31.77 9.27
C LEU A 41 -15.90 -31.20 10.63
N ASN A 42 -17.16 -30.77 10.74
CA ASN A 42 -17.73 -30.10 11.92
C ASN A 42 -16.98 -28.83 12.39
N ARG A 43 -16.19 -28.19 11.51
CA ARG A 43 -15.48 -26.94 11.82
C ARG A 43 -15.92 -25.83 10.88
N VAL A 44 -16.20 -24.65 11.45
CA VAL A 44 -16.39 -23.44 10.65
C VAL A 44 -15.04 -23.00 10.07
N PRO A 45 -14.93 -22.79 8.75
CA PRO A 45 -13.67 -22.34 8.14
C PRO A 45 -13.24 -20.98 8.70
N ALA A 46 -11.93 -20.75 8.78
CA ALA A 46 -11.38 -19.50 9.26
C ALA A 46 -11.57 -18.36 8.24
N ASP A 47 -11.50 -17.12 8.71
CA ASP A 47 -11.50 -15.96 7.84
C ASP A 47 -10.09 -15.68 7.32
N ILE A 48 -9.98 -15.26 6.06
CA ILE A 48 -8.73 -14.75 5.50
C ILE A 48 -8.76 -13.22 5.59
N VAL A 49 -7.80 -12.66 6.32
CA VAL A 49 -7.68 -11.21 6.50
C VAL A 49 -6.42 -10.71 5.79
N PHE A 50 -6.61 -9.91 4.75
CA PHE A 50 -5.53 -9.17 4.11
C PHE A 50 -5.33 -7.84 4.82
N THR A 51 -4.08 -7.48 5.10
CA THR A 51 -3.73 -6.17 5.66
C THR A 51 -2.90 -5.39 4.65
N VAL A 52 -3.38 -4.20 4.29
CA VAL A 52 -2.65 -3.29 3.40
C VAL A 52 -1.37 -2.82 4.07
N ARG A 53 -0.25 -2.99 3.38
CA ARG A 53 1.07 -2.48 3.80
C ARG A 53 1.57 -1.46 2.81
N GLN A 54 2.17 -0.40 3.33
CA GLN A 54 2.78 0.62 2.49
C GLN A 54 4.16 0.15 2.05
N LYS A 55 4.36 0.00 0.73
CA LYS A 55 5.68 -0.24 0.17
C LYS A 55 6.50 1.05 0.22
N SER A 56 7.77 0.94 0.61
CA SER A 56 8.70 2.08 0.55
C SER A 56 8.83 2.61 -0.88
N HIS A 57 8.80 3.93 -1.03
CA HIS A 57 8.95 4.61 -2.31
C HIS A 57 10.29 5.34 -2.35
N PRO A 58 11.06 5.26 -3.46
CA PRO A 58 12.42 5.82 -3.50
C PRO A 58 12.48 7.34 -3.30
N LEU A 59 11.42 8.06 -3.67
CA LEU A 59 11.37 9.53 -3.61
C LEU A 59 10.46 10.09 -2.51
N PHE A 60 9.53 9.29 -2.00
CA PHE A 60 8.45 9.80 -1.18
C PHE A 60 8.29 9.00 0.11
N GLU A 61 8.12 9.71 1.21
CA GLU A 61 7.66 9.16 2.47
C GLU A 61 6.21 9.63 2.67
N ARG A 62 5.24 8.71 2.66
CA ARG A 62 3.85 9.08 2.93
C ARG A 62 3.65 9.30 4.43
N ARG A 63 3.11 10.46 4.78
CA ARG A 63 2.67 10.80 6.13
C ARG A 63 1.19 11.11 6.09
N ASN A 64 0.35 10.19 6.57
CA ASN A 64 -1.11 10.30 6.46
C ASN A 64 -1.59 10.48 5.01
N ASN A 65 -2.06 11.67 4.66
CA ASN A 65 -2.55 12.00 3.32
C ASN A 65 -1.53 12.85 2.53
N ASP A 66 -0.37 13.13 3.13
CA ASP A 66 0.68 13.94 2.55
C ASP A 66 1.84 13.08 2.06
N LEU A 67 2.58 13.62 1.09
CA LEU A 67 3.82 13.05 0.59
C LEU A 67 4.98 13.96 0.98
N ILE A 68 5.94 13.42 1.69
CA ILE A 68 7.16 14.11 2.06
C ILE A 68 8.22 13.78 1.01
N TYR A 69 8.71 14.81 0.32
CA TYR A 69 9.85 14.75 -0.59
C TYR A 69 11.04 15.43 0.07
N LYS A 70 12.19 14.75 0.12
CA LYS A 70 13.43 15.27 0.72
C LYS A 70 14.42 15.53 -0.40
N THR A 71 14.87 16.78 -0.53
CA THR A 71 15.92 17.18 -1.46
C THR A 71 17.09 17.76 -0.68
N GLN A 72 18.30 17.48 -1.15
CA GLN A 72 19.51 18.11 -0.63
C GLN A 72 19.79 19.37 -1.45
N ILE A 73 20.14 20.45 -0.77
CA ILE A 73 20.45 21.75 -1.36
C ILE A 73 21.79 22.22 -0.80
N SER A 74 22.52 23.02 -1.57
CA SER A 74 23.74 23.66 -1.07
C SER A 74 23.39 24.87 -0.21
N LEU A 75 24.30 25.25 0.70
CA LEU A 75 24.15 26.47 1.48
C LEU A 75 23.99 27.71 0.58
N MET A 76 24.68 27.74 -0.56
CA MET A 76 24.52 28.81 -1.54
C MET A 76 23.07 28.91 -2.02
N MET A 77 22.48 27.79 -2.47
CA MET A 77 21.08 27.75 -2.91
C MET A 77 20.13 28.22 -1.80
N ALA A 78 20.36 27.76 -0.57
CA ALA A 78 19.54 28.13 0.59
C ALA A 78 19.58 29.64 0.89
N LEU A 79 20.70 30.32 0.61
CA LEU A 79 20.88 31.75 0.88
C LEU A 79 20.53 32.66 -0.30
N THR A 80 20.70 32.19 -1.54
CA THR A 80 20.54 33.02 -2.76
C THR A 80 19.22 32.79 -3.49
N GLY A 81 18.38 31.89 -2.99
CA GLY A 81 17.17 31.43 -3.67
C GLY A 81 17.48 30.40 -4.76
N PHE A 82 16.51 29.52 -5.01
CA PHE A 82 16.61 28.43 -5.98
C PHE A 82 15.23 27.92 -6.38
N SER A 83 15.18 26.94 -7.26
CA SER A 83 13.93 26.28 -7.65
C SER A 83 14.12 24.76 -7.65
N VAL A 84 13.16 24.04 -7.07
CA VAL A 84 13.16 22.58 -6.99
C VAL A 84 12.17 22.01 -7.98
N ASN A 85 12.64 21.09 -8.82
CA ASN A 85 11.77 20.30 -9.68
C ASN A 85 11.39 19.00 -8.95
N VAL A 86 10.13 18.88 -8.53
CA VAL A 86 9.61 17.72 -7.81
C VAL A 86 8.85 16.82 -8.78
N PRO A 87 9.32 15.59 -9.06
CA PRO A 87 8.58 14.61 -9.86
C PRO A 87 7.42 14.06 -9.04
N THR A 88 6.20 14.23 -9.52
CA THR A 88 4.97 13.80 -8.82
C THR A 88 4.57 12.36 -9.17
N LEU A 89 3.67 11.76 -8.38
CA LEU A 89 3.22 10.37 -8.59
C LEU A 89 2.49 10.14 -9.91
N ASP A 90 1.92 11.18 -10.53
CA ASP A 90 1.23 11.10 -11.82
C ASP A 90 2.14 11.45 -13.02
N GLY A 91 3.44 11.62 -12.78
CA GLY A 91 4.44 11.87 -13.82
C GLY A 91 4.64 13.33 -14.20
N ARG A 92 3.90 14.27 -13.60
CA ARG A 92 4.17 15.70 -13.80
C ARG A 92 5.42 16.14 -13.06
N LEU A 93 6.04 17.22 -13.55
CA LEU A 93 7.14 17.90 -12.88
C LEU A 93 6.62 19.22 -12.29
N LEU A 94 6.63 19.32 -10.95
CA LEU A 94 6.23 20.54 -10.26
C LEU A 94 7.47 21.38 -9.96
N ASN A 95 7.54 22.59 -10.52
CA ASN A 95 8.60 23.54 -10.22
C ASN A 95 8.21 24.43 -9.03
N ILE A 96 8.96 24.34 -7.94
CA ILE A 96 8.73 25.07 -6.70
C ILE A 96 9.86 26.08 -6.48
N PRO A 97 9.62 27.40 -6.67
CA PRO A 97 10.60 28.42 -6.35
C PRO A 97 10.68 28.64 -4.83
N VAL A 98 11.90 28.81 -4.33
CA VAL A 98 12.22 29.17 -2.94
C VAL A 98 12.95 30.50 -2.99
N ASN A 99 12.26 31.56 -2.56
CA ASN A 99 12.74 32.94 -2.65
C ASN A 99 13.23 33.50 -1.32
N ASP A 100 12.94 32.79 -0.22
CA ASP A 100 13.36 33.15 1.13
C ASP A 100 14.52 32.26 1.60
N ILE A 101 15.24 32.72 2.61
CA ILE A 101 16.33 31.98 3.24
C ILE A 101 15.76 30.79 4.02
N VAL A 102 16.32 29.60 3.83
CA VAL A 102 15.92 28.32 4.48
C VAL A 102 17.06 27.59 5.16
#